data_AF-A0A4Y2NUR0-F1
#
_entry.id   AF-A0A4Y2NUR0-F1
#
_cell.length_a   1.000
_cell.length_b   1.000
_cell.length_c   1.000
_cell.angle_alpha   90.00
_cell.angle_beta   90.00
_cell.angle_gamma   90.00
#
_symmetry.space_group_name_H-M   'P 1'
#
loop_
_entity.id
_entity.type
_entity.pdbx_description
1 polymer ?
#
loop_
_entity_poly.entity_id
_entity_poly.type
_entity_poly.pdbx_seq_one_letter_code
_entity_poly.pdbx_strand_id
1 'polypeptide(L)'
;MKDPFIKCKLDFVRSLSLQCETFLTNFQSEKVCVPYLYAELSQLLGGIIKIFAKPEKVVKGSALLKLDLNSKDSLLEAKNIDIGFGAKKYLKELKIADKT
;
A
#
# COMPACT_ATOMS: atom_id res chain seq x y z
N MET A 1 17.01 19.60 10.69
CA MET A 1 17.12 18.20 11.19
C MET A 1 16.62 17.29 10.08
N LYS A 2 17.45 16.39 9.54
CA LYS A 2 17.04 15.45 8.47
C LYS A 2 16.26 14.31 9.12
N ASP A 3 15.04 14.02 8.64
CA ASP A 3 14.22 12.91 9.11
C ASP A 3 15.00 11.58 8.99
N PRO A 4 15.31 10.88 10.09
CA PRO A 4 16.08 9.65 10.06
C PRO A 4 15.36 8.52 9.30
N PHE A 5 14.03 8.59 9.19
CA PHE A 5 13.21 7.59 8.51
C PHE A 5 12.97 7.90 7.03
N ILE A 6 13.56 8.96 6.46
CA ILE A 6 13.26 9.40 5.09
C ILE A 6 13.44 8.28 4.05
N LYS A 7 14.50 7.47 4.16
CA LYS A 7 14.74 6.34 3.25
C LYS A 7 13.66 5.27 3.37
N CYS A 8 13.23 4.96 4.59
CA CYS A 8 12.16 4.01 4.86
C CYS A 8 10.82 4.50 4.27
N LYS A 9 10.47 5.78 4.49
CA LYS A 9 9.24 6.38 3.96
C LYS A 9 9.23 6.39 2.43
N LEU A 10 10.34 6.79 1.80
CA LEU A 10 10.45 6.83 0.34
C LEU A 10 10.35 5.45 -0.28
N ASP A 11 10.97 4.43 0.32
CA ASP A 11 10.91 3.06 -0.20
C ASP A 11 9.50 2.48 -0.04
N PHE A 12 8.81 2.78 1.06
CA PHE A 12 7.40 2.41 1.23
C PHE A 12 6.51 3.07 0.17
N VAL A 13 6.65 4.38 -0.06
CA VAL A 13 5.90 5.10 -1.10
C VAL A 13 6.22 4.55 -2.48
N ARG A 14 7.48 4.21 -2.76
CA ARG A 14 7.88 3.54 -3.99
C ARG A 14 7.17 2.20 -4.13
N SER A 15 7.13 1.38 -3.08
CA SER A 15 6.45 0.08 -3.09
C SER A 15 4.95 0.20 -3.35
N LEU A 16 4.28 1.23 -2.82
CA LEU A 16 2.89 1.53 -3.16
C LEU A 16 2.73 1.96 -4.62
N SER A 17 3.63 2.81 -5.10
CA SER A 17 3.61 3.31 -6.48
C SER A 17 3.80 2.19 -7.51
N LEU A 18 4.65 1.21 -7.21
CA LEU A 18 4.87 0.03 -8.05
C LEU A 18 3.61 -0.82 -8.23
N GLN A 19 2.69 -0.82 -7.26
CA GLN A 19 1.42 -1.55 -7.40
C GLN A 19 0.53 -0.96 -8.49
N CYS A 20 0.69 0.34 -8.80
CA CYS A 20 -0.03 1.00 -9.88
C CYS A 20 0.52 0.67 -11.26
N GLU A 21 1.74 0.13 -11.41
CA GLU A 21 2.40 -0.03 -12.72
C GLU A 21 1.58 -0.90 -13.67
N THR A 22 1.06 -2.05 -13.23
CA THR A 22 0.26 -2.94 -14.09
C THR A 22 -1.01 -2.24 -14.56
N PHE A 23 -1.69 -1.53 -13.66
CA PHE A 23 -2.88 -0.76 -13.99
C PHE A 23 -2.55 0.32 -15.03
N LEU A 24 -1.54 1.14 -14.76
CA LEU A 24 -1.12 2.22 -15.66
C LEU A 24 -0.67 1.67 -17.02
N THR A 25 0.09 0.59 -17.05
CA THR A 25 0.54 -0.06 -18.30
C THR A 25 -0.64 -0.49 -19.17
N ASN A 26 -1.70 -1.03 -18.55
CA ASN A 26 -2.88 -1.46 -19.31
C ASN A 26 -3.72 -0.26 -19.77
N PHE A 27 -3.98 0.71 -18.89
CA PHE A 27 -4.93 1.81 -19.14
C PHE A 27 -4.31 3.07 -19.77
N GLN A 28 -2.99 3.17 -19.85
CA GLN A 28 -2.26 4.22 -20.57
C GLN A 28 -1.60 3.68 -21.86
N SER A 29 -2.12 2.56 -22.37
CA SER A 29 -1.70 1.97 -23.66
C SER A 29 -2.78 2.17 -24.73
N GLU A 30 -2.50 1.77 -25.98
CA GLU A 30 -3.46 1.78 -27.08
C GLU A 30 -4.56 0.70 -26.95
N LYS A 31 -4.51 -0.13 -25.91
CA LYS A 31 -5.51 -1.18 -25.68
C LYS A 31 -6.83 -0.59 -25.21
N VAL A 32 -7.94 -1.10 -25.74
CA VAL A 32 -9.29 -0.74 -25.29
C VAL A 32 -9.61 -1.48 -23.98
N CYS A 33 -9.06 -0.99 -22.87
CA CYS A 33 -9.25 -1.58 -21.54
C CYS A 33 -10.42 -0.98 -20.76
N VAL A 34 -11.09 0.07 -21.29
CA VAL A 34 -12.19 0.81 -20.63
C VAL A 34 -13.27 -0.11 -20.01
N PRO A 35 -13.74 -1.19 -20.68
CA PRO A 35 -14.75 -2.07 -20.09
C PRO A 35 -14.33 -2.71 -18.75
N TYR A 36 -13.02 -2.85 -18.51
CA TYR A 36 -12.45 -3.46 -17.31
C TYR A 36 -12.04 -2.44 -16.24
N LEU A 37 -12.18 -1.13 -16.51
CA LEU A 37 -11.69 -0.05 -15.66
C LEU A 37 -12.17 -0.19 -14.21
N TYR A 38 -13.45 -0.47 -14.02
CA TYR A 38 -14.02 -0.63 -12.69
C TYR A 38 -13.41 -1.81 -11.93
N ALA A 39 -13.26 -2.97 -12.59
CA ALA A 39 -12.74 -4.18 -11.97
C ALA A 39 -11.26 -4.00 -11.57
N GLU A 40 -10.47 -3.44 -12.49
CA GLU A 40 -9.04 -3.20 -12.31
C GLU A 40 -8.76 -2.14 -11.24
N LEU A 41 -9.51 -1.03 -11.22
CA LEU A 41 -9.42 -0.04 -10.14
C LEU A 41 -9.84 -0.62 -8.79
N SER A 42 -10.91 -1.42 -8.76
CA SER A 42 -11.36 -2.07 -7.52
C SER A 42 -10.31 -3.04 -6.97
N GLN A 43 -9.62 -3.76 -7.86
CA GLN A 43 -8.54 -4.67 -7.49
C GLN A 43 -7.31 -3.91 -6.99
N LEU A 44 -6.88 -2.85 -7.69
CA LEU A 44 -5.77 -2.00 -7.28
C LEU A 44 -6.01 -1.38 -5.90
N LEU A 45 -7.18 -0.74 -5.72
CA LEU A 45 -7.54 -0.10 -4.46
C LEU A 45 -7.66 -1.13 -3.32
N GLY A 46 -8.26 -2.28 -3.59
CA GLY A 46 -8.35 -3.38 -2.63
C GLY A 46 -6.98 -3.94 -2.24
N GLY A 47 -6.02 -3.99 -3.18
CA GLY A 47 -4.63 -4.37 -2.92
C GLY A 47 -3.93 -3.39 -1.98
N ILE A 48 -4.04 -2.09 -2.25
CA ILE A 48 -3.44 -1.03 -1.42
C ILE A 48 -4.06 -1.02 -0.01
N ILE A 49 -5.39 -1.12 0.11
CA ILE A 49 -6.07 -1.08 1.40
C ILE A 49 -5.68 -2.26 2.30
N LYS A 50 -5.42 -3.46 1.75
CA LYS A 50 -5.00 -4.64 2.53
C LYS A 50 -3.68 -4.46 3.29
N ILE A 51 -2.87 -3.47 2.92
CA ILE A 51 -1.64 -3.14 3.64
C ILE A 51 -1.95 -2.59 5.03
N PHE A 52 -3.09 -1.91 5.18
CA PHE A 52 -3.48 -1.20 6.41
C PHE A 52 -4.69 -1.81 7.09
N ALA A 53 -5.62 -2.39 6.33
CA ALA A 53 -6.87 -2.93 6.84
C ALA A 53 -6.79 -4.43 7.11
N LYS A 54 -7.53 -4.91 8.11
CA LYS A 54 -7.65 -6.34 8.37
C LYS A 54 -8.30 -7.04 7.18
N PRO A 55 -7.76 -8.19 6.69
CA PRO A 55 -8.25 -8.84 5.47
C PRO A 55 -9.75 -9.12 5.45
N GLU A 56 -10.34 -9.48 6.60
CA GLU A 56 -11.77 -9.77 6.77
C GLU A 56 -12.67 -8.52 6.67
N LYS A 57 -12.09 -7.32 6.74
CA LYS A 57 -12.80 -6.04 6.59
C LYS A 57 -12.72 -5.49 5.17
N VAL A 58 -11.84 -6.04 4.34
CA VAL A 58 -11.66 -5.60 2.95
C VAL A 58 -12.74 -6.23 2.06
N VAL A 59 -13.76 -5.44 1.77
CA VAL A 59 -14.84 -5.79 0.82
C VAL A 59 -14.38 -5.54 -0.63
N LYS A 60 -15.19 -5.94 -1.63
CA LYS A 60 -14.88 -5.73 -3.06
C LYS A 60 -15.64 -4.55 -3.65
N GLY A 61 -15.13 -3.98 -4.73
CA GLY A 61 -15.82 -2.96 -5.51
C GLY A 61 -16.05 -1.65 -4.75
N SER A 62 -17.11 -0.94 -5.09
CA SER A 62 -17.48 0.34 -4.49
C SER A 62 -17.73 0.27 -2.97
N ALA A 63 -17.99 -0.91 -2.41
CA ALA A 63 -18.14 -1.08 -0.98
C ALA A 63 -16.83 -0.78 -0.20
N LEU A 64 -15.66 -0.85 -0.86
CA LEU A 64 -14.37 -0.45 -0.27
C LEU A 64 -14.39 0.98 0.23
N LEU A 65 -15.13 1.86 -0.44
CA LEU A 65 -15.24 3.28 -0.09
C LEU A 65 -16.00 3.51 1.23
N LYS A 66 -16.69 2.49 1.74
CA LYS A 66 -17.41 2.55 3.02
C LYS A 66 -16.58 2.02 4.19
N LEU A 67 -15.37 1.51 3.94
CA LEU A 67 -14.48 1.05 5.00
C LEU A 67 -14.03 2.24 5.84
N ASP A 68 -14.37 2.22 7.13
CA ASP A 68 -13.89 3.23 8.07
C ASP A 68 -12.42 2.97 8.43
N LEU A 69 -11.54 3.81 7.90
CA LEU A 69 -10.09 3.78 8.14
C LEU A 69 -9.67 4.49 9.44
N ASN A 70 -10.62 5.06 10.21
CA ASN A 70 -10.33 5.62 11.53
C ASN A 70 -10.64 4.63 12.66
N SER A 71 -11.42 3.59 12.38
CA SER A 71 -11.73 2.53 13.34
C SER A 71 -10.54 1.58 13.51
N LYS A 72 -10.07 1.44 14.76
CA LYS A 72 -9.06 0.43 15.14
C LYS A 72 -9.52 -1.00 14.84
N ASP A 73 -10.83 -1.25 14.81
CA ASP A 73 -11.36 -2.57 14.48
C ASP A 73 -11.18 -2.91 13.01
N SER A 74 -11.08 -1.89 12.14
CA SER A 74 -10.85 -2.03 10.70
C SER A 74 -9.38 -2.18 10.34
N LEU A 75 -8.47 -1.64 11.15
CA LEU A 75 -7.04 -1.52 10.85
C LEU A 75 -6.19 -2.64 11.45
N LEU A 76 -5.10 -2.96 10.78
CA LEU A 76 -4.01 -3.76 11.33
C LEU A 76 -3.24 -2.96 12.39
N GLU A 77 -2.71 -3.66 13.38
CA GLU A 77 -1.71 -3.07 14.28
C GLU A 77 -0.46 -2.69 13.49
N ALA A 78 0.22 -1.61 13.88
CA ALA A 78 1.41 -1.10 13.19
C ALA A 78 2.51 -2.16 12.98
N LYS A 79 2.66 -3.11 13.91
CA LYS A 79 3.64 -4.20 13.82
C LYS A 79 3.32 -5.24 12.73
N ASN A 80 2.06 -5.30 12.31
CA ASN A 80 1.55 -6.25 11.31
C ASN A 80 1.45 -5.63 9.91
N ILE A 81 1.68 -4.33 9.77
CA ILE A 81 1.70 -3.65 8.46
C ILE A 81 2.95 -4.09 7.70
N ASP A 82 2.76 -4.65 6.50
CA ASP A 82 3.86 -4.93 5.60
C ASP A 82 4.28 -3.66 4.86
N ILE A 83 5.39 -3.07 5.30
CA ILE A 83 5.99 -1.89 4.66
C ILE A 83 6.86 -2.24 3.44
N GLY A 84 6.95 -3.51 3.04
CA GLY A 84 7.80 -3.97 1.94
C GLY A 84 9.26 -4.17 2.32
N PHE A 85 10.01 -4.84 1.43
CA PHE A 85 11.37 -5.29 1.70
C PHE A 85 12.37 -4.15 1.91
N GLY A 86 12.37 -3.13 1.05
CA GLY A 86 13.36 -2.05 1.13
C GLY A 86 13.13 -1.14 2.34
N ALA A 87 11.88 -0.79 2.66
CA ALA A 87 11.55 -0.07 3.88
C ALA A 87 11.92 -0.88 5.15
N LYS A 88 11.63 -2.20 5.18
CA LYS A 88 12.06 -3.10 6.27
C LYS A 88 13.59 -3.11 6.43
N LYS A 89 14.35 -3.09 5.32
CA LYS A 89 15.82 -3.03 5.35
C LYS A 89 16.31 -1.75 6.04
N TYR A 90 15.86 -0.59 5.57
CA TYR A 90 16.28 0.69 6.17
C TYR A 90 15.85 0.84 7.64
N LEU A 91 14.67 0.34 8.00
CA LEU A 91 14.22 0.35 9.40
C LEU A 91 15.12 -0.50 10.31
N LYS A 92 15.62 -1.64 9.82
CA LYS A 92 16.57 -2.48 10.57
C LYS A 92 17.93 -1.80 10.74
N GLU A 93 18.43 -1.15 9.70
CA GLU A 93 19.70 -0.39 9.76
C GLU A 93 19.63 0.73 10.82
N LEU A 94 18.51 1.46 10.90
CA LEU A 94 18.30 2.48 11.92
C LEU A 94 18.31 1.90 13.34
N LYS A 95 17.62 0.76 13.57
CA LYS A 95 17.60 0.09 14.88
C LYS A 95 18.96 -0.44 15.32
N ILE A 96 19.87 -0.72 14.39
CA ILE A 96 21.25 -1.13 14.68
C ILE A 96 22.08 0.09 15.06
N ALA A 97 21.92 1.20 14.32
CA ALA A 97 22.59 2.46 14.62
C ALA A 97 22.21 3.03 16.00
N ASP A 98 20.95 2.91 16.43
CA ASP A 98 20.50 3.33 17.77
C ASP A 98 21.08 2.50 18.92
N LYS A 99 21.61 1.30 18.64
CA LYS A 99 22.18 0.38 19.64
C LYS A 99 23.70 0.46 19.77
N THR A 100 24.35 1.26 18.93
CA THR A 100 25.82 1.40 18.84
C THR A 100 26.22 2.78 19.30
#